data_AF-A0A3L6JID5-F1
#
_entry.id   AF-A0A3L6JID5-F1
#
_cell.length_a   1.000
_cell.length_b   1.000
_cell.length_c   1.000
_cell.angle_alpha   90.00
_cell.angle_beta   90.00
_cell.angle_gamma   90.00
#
_symmetry.space_group_name_H-M   'P 1'
#
loop_
_entity.id
_entity.type
_entity.pdbx_description
1 polymer ?
#
loop_
_entity_poly.entity_id
_entity_poly.type
_entity_poly.pdbx_seq_one_letter_code
_entity_poly.pdbx_strand_id
1 'polypeptide(L)'
;MEASPTVQVWKESLLAMRNSLQSSYEMERSVEERIRHSRPAVLYDARQVPCIDCQHNEGLKRIKQIIDLIDSAVKQLDQCDSAGASNIYLRTLEAVALISRHAKVAEKSFPELKP
;
A
#
# COMPACT_ATOMS: atom_id res chain seq x y z
N MET A 1 -28.43 -12.17 11.01
CA MET A 1 -27.61 -13.37 10.79
C MET A 1 -26.24 -13.00 11.33
N GLU A 2 -25.88 -13.52 12.51
CA GLU A 2 -24.58 -13.21 13.14
C GLU A 2 -23.45 -13.69 12.22
N ALA A 3 -22.47 -12.86 11.95
CA ALA A 3 -21.31 -13.23 11.14
C ALA A 3 -20.59 -14.41 11.79
N SER A 4 -20.21 -15.42 11.01
CA SER A 4 -19.44 -16.55 11.52
C SER A 4 -18.15 -16.04 12.19
N PRO A 5 -17.77 -16.57 13.37
CA PRO A 5 -16.59 -16.10 14.11
C PRO A 5 -15.30 -16.17 13.26
N THR A 6 -15.23 -17.10 12.31
CA THR A 6 -14.10 -17.21 11.38
C THR A 6 -14.06 -16.07 10.36
N VAL A 7 -15.22 -15.64 9.84
CA VAL A 7 -15.33 -14.51 8.91
C VAL A 7 -14.93 -13.21 9.61
N GLN A 8 -15.30 -13.08 10.89
CA GLN A 8 -14.91 -11.94 11.71
C GLN A 8 -13.38 -11.85 11.88
N VAL A 9 -12.71 -12.97 12.15
CA VAL A 9 -11.24 -13.02 12.24
C VAL A 9 -10.57 -12.62 10.93
N TRP A 10 -11.08 -13.08 9.78
CA TRP A 10 -10.55 -12.68 8.47
C TRP A 10 -10.72 -11.20 8.21
N LYS A 11 -11.89 -10.65 8.56
CA LYS A 11 -12.18 -9.22 8.45
C LYS A 11 -11.23 -8.38 9.31
N GLU A 12 -11.04 -8.76 10.58
CA GLU A 12 -10.11 -8.08 11.48
C GLU A 12 -8.67 -8.14 10.99
N SER A 13 -8.25 -9.28 10.44
CA SER A 13 -6.92 -9.45 9.84
C SER A 13 -6.70 -8.52 8.65
N LEU A 14 -7.70 -8.42 7.76
CA LEU A 14 -7.65 -7.50 6.62
C LEU A 14 -7.63 -6.03 7.07
N LEU A 15 -8.46 -5.66 8.04
CA LEU A 15 -8.48 -4.31 8.59
C LEU A 15 -7.16 -3.92 9.27
N ALA A 16 -6.55 -4.83 10.03
CA ALA A 16 -5.24 -4.62 10.63
C ALA A 16 -4.17 -4.38 9.56
N MET A 17 -4.18 -5.15 8.47
CA MET A 17 -3.27 -4.99 7.34
C MET A 17 -3.46 -3.64 6.65
N ARG A 18 -4.71 -3.25 6.36
CA ARG A 18 -5.06 -1.95 5.78
C ARG A 18 -4.62 -0.79 6.66
N ASN A 19 -4.83 -0.87 7.97
CA ASN A 19 -4.39 0.16 8.92
C ASN A 19 -2.86 0.25 8.98
N SER A 20 -2.15 -0.88 8.99
CA SER A 20 -0.69 -0.88 8.94
C SER A 20 -0.18 -0.20 7.67
N LEU A 21 -0.76 -0.50 6.50
CA LEU A 21 -0.39 0.12 5.23
C LEU A 21 -0.67 1.62 5.21
N GLN A 22 -1.83 2.04 5.75
CA GLN A 22 -2.17 3.45 5.85
C GLN A 22 -1.21 4.20 6.80
N SER A 23 -0.88 3.63 7.96
CA SER A 23 0.05 4.27 8.89
C SER A 23 1.46 4.37 8.31
N SER A 24 1.95 3.36 7.60
CA SER A 24 3.21 3.43 6.87
C SER A 24 3.20 4.55 5.83
N TYR A 25 2.11 4.67 5.06
CA TYR A 25 1.92 5.73 4.08
C TYR A 25 1.92 7.14 4.71
N GLU A 26 1.18 7.32 5.81
CA GLU A 26 1.10 8.60 6.51
C GLU A 26 2.47 9.01 7.09
N MET A 27 3.22 8.02 7.60
CA MET A 27 4.58 8.24 8.10
C MET A 27 5.53 8.67 6.98
N GLU A 28 5.55 7.98 5.85
CA GLU A 28 6.38 8.33 4.69
C GLU A 28 6.08 9.75 4.19
N ARG A 29 4.80 10.08 4.03
CA ARG A 29 4.37 11.43 3.64
C ARG A 29 4.84 12.51 4.61
N SER A 30 4.74 12.25 5.92
CA SER A 30 5.16 13.22 6.94
C SER A 30 6.68 13.46 6.92
N VAL A 31 7.47 12.42 6.63
CA VAL A 31 8.93 12.51 6.48
C VAL A 31 9.28 13.31 5.23
N GLU A 32 8.60 13.06 4.11
CA GLU A 32 8.79 13.83 2.88
C GLU A 32 8.45 15.32 3.06
N GLU A 33 7.32 15.62 3.69
CA GLU A 33 6.95 17.00 3.99
C GLU A 33 8.04 17.67 4.83
N ARG A 34 8.60 16.98 5.83
CA ARG A 34 9.73 17.50 6.62
C ARG A 34 11.01 17.69 5.79
N ILE A 35 11.33 16.78 4.87
CA ILE A 35 12.49 16.91 3.97
C ILE A 35 12.30 18.09 3.00
N ARG A 36 11.08 18.27 2.46
CA ARG A 36 10.76 19.38 1.56
C ARG A 36 10.87 20.73 2.25
N HIS A 37 10.43 20.84 3.50
CA HIS A 37 10.53 22.07 4.28
C HIS A 37 11.93 22.34 4.84
N SER A 38 12.82 21.34 4.90
CA SER A 38 14.20 21.50 5.40
C SER A 38 15.23 21.76 4.29
N ARG A 39 14.89 21.59 3.02
CA ARG A 39 15.77 21.94 1.90
C ARG A 39 15.73 23.45 1.65
N PRO A 40 16.87 24.18 1.75
CA PRO A 40 16.93 25.57 1.28
C PRO A 40 16.57 25.59 -0.21
N ALA A 41 15.90 26.65 -0.67
CA ALA A 41 15.52 26.85 -2.07
C ALA A 41 16.78 27.00 -2.94
N VAL A 42 17.42 25.89 -3.28
CA VAL A 42 18.55 25.87 -4.20
C VAL A 42 17.98 25.93 -5.61
N LEU A 43 18.26 27.04 -6.30
CA LEU A 43 18.06 27.23 -7.72
C LEU A 43 18.78 26.09 -8.48
N TYR A 44 18.06 25.03 -8.83
CA TYR A 44 18.61 23.91 -9.60
C TYR A 44 18.27 24.07 -11.08
N ASP A 45 19.33 24.10 -11.89
CA ASP A 45 19.34 24.12 -13.34
C ASP A 45 18.54 22.93 -13.92
N ALA A 46 17.71 23.22 -14.91
CA ALA A 46 16.58 22.40 -15.36
C ALA A 46 16.96 21.14 -16.18
N ARG A 47 18.21 20.66 -16.12
CA ARG A 47 18.72 19.65 -17.08
C ARG A 47 19.07 18.28 -16.50
N GLN A 48 19.04 18.07 -15.19
CA GLN A 48 19.33 16.75 -14.60
C GLN A 48 18.53 16.50 -13.31
N VAL A 49 17.20 16.63 -13.38
CA VAL A 49 16.36 16.07 -12.30
C VAL A 49 15.94 14.67 -12.76
N PRO A 50 16.61 13.58 -12.35
CA PRO A 50 16.00 12.27 -12.46
C PRO A 50 14.70 12.35 -11.68
N CYS A 51 13.61 11.94 -12.32
CA CYS A 51 12.24 12.13 -11.86
C CYS A 51 11.95 11.23 -10.65
N ILE A 52 12.52 11.58 -9.50
CA ILE A 52 12.27 10.97 -8.19
C ILE A 52 10.77 11.04 -7.87
N ASP A 53 10.11 12.13 -8.28
CA ASP A 53 8.68 12.35 -8.10
C ASP A 53 7.79 11.34 -8.84
N CYS A 54 8.23 10.79 -9.99
CA CYS A 54 7.40 9.84 -10.72
C CYS A 54 7.54 8.39 -10.20
N GLN A 55 8.68 7.99 -9.64
CA GLN A 55 8.79 6.69 -8.96
C GLN A 55 8.05 6.69 -7.61
N HIS A 56 8.12 7.81 -6.88
CA HIS A 56 7.42 7.97 -5.62
C HIS A 56 5.89 7.92 -5.82
N ASN A 57 5.38 8.60 -6.85
CA ASN A 57 3.96 8.51 -7.23
C ASN A 57 3.50 7.08 -7.58
N GLU A 58 4.36 6.25 -8.18
CA GLU A 58 4.02 4.86 -8.50
C GLU A 58 3.96 3.97 -7.24
N GLY A 59 4.83 4.20 -6.26
CA GLY A 59 4.75 3.55 -4.94
C GLY A 59 3.46 3.91 -4.21
N LEU A 60 3.13 5.20 -4.14
CA LEU A 60 1.91 5.71 -3.48
C LEU A 60 0.63 5.18 -4.17
N LYS A 61 0.60 5.17 -5.51
CA LYS A 61 -0.53 4.60 -6.27
C LYS A 61 -0.73 3.12 -5.94
N ARG A 62 0.34 2.34 -5.78
CA ARG A 62 0.26 0.90 -5.45
C ARG A 62 -0.24 0.67 -4.03
N ILE A 63 0.22 1.44 -3.06
CA ILE A 63 -0.30 1.35 -1.68
C ILE A 63 -1.80 1.67 -1.66
N LYS A 64 -2.22 2.72 -2.36
CA LYS A 64 -3.64 3.07 -2.48
C LYS A 64 -4.45 1.95 -3.14
N GLN A 65 -3.94 1.35 -4.22
CA GLN A 65 -4.57 0.20 -4.87
C GLN A 65 -4.75 -0.99 -3.93
N ILE A 66 -3.76 -1.28 -3.07
CA ILE A 66 -3.86 -2.34 -2.07
C ILE A 66 -4.95 -2.00 -1.04
N ILE A 67 -4.98 -0.76 -0.53
CA ILE A 67 -5.99 -0.31 0.43
C ILE A 67 -7.40 -0.44 -0.16
N ASP A 68 -7.61 0.03 -1.39
CA ASP A 68 -8.90 -0.06 -2.09
C ASP A 68 -9.32 -1.53 -2.31
N LEU A 69 -8.37 -2.41 -2.60
CA LEU A 69 -8.61 -3.85 -2.75
C LEU A 69 -9.03 -4.49 -1.43
N ILE A 70 -8.36 -4.15 -0.32
CA ILE A 70 -8.72 -4.65 1.01
C ILE A 70 -10.10 -4.13 1.43
N ASP A 71 -10.40 -2.84 1.23
CA ASP A 71 -11.69 -2.25 1.57
C ASP A 71 -12.85 -2.90 0.79
N SER A 72 -12.60 -3.26 -0.49
CA SER A 72 -13.55 -4.02 -1.31
C SER A 72 -13.76 -5.45 -0.78
N ALA A 73 -12.69 -6.14 -0.41
CA ALA A 73 -12.77 -7.49 0.14
C ALA A 73 -13.53 -7.52 1.47
N VAL A 74 -13.27 -6.57 2.36
CA VAL A 74 -13.99 -6.43 3.65
C VAL A 74 -15.50 -6.26 3.44
N LYS A 75 -15.91 -5.44 2.46
CA LYS A 75 -17.34 -5.28 2.12
C LYS A 75 -17.97 -6.56 1.58
N GLN A 76 -17.23 -7.33 0.79
CA GLN A 76 -17.71 -8.59 0.24
C GLN A 76 -17.81 -9.70 1.30
N LEU A 77 -16.91 -9.71 2.29
CA LEU A 77 -16.96 -10.65 3.41
C LEU A 77 -18.28 -10.56 4.21
N ASP A 78 -18.86 -9.36 4.31
CA ASP A 78 -20.16 -9.15 5.00
C ASP A 78 -21.36 -9.71 4.22
N GLN A 79 -21.18 -10.06 2.94
CA GLN A 79 -22.26 -10.49 2.04
C GLN A 79 -22.17 -11.97 1.64
N CYS A 80 -21.11 -12.68 2.05
CA CYS A 80 -20.84 -14.05 1.63
C CYS A 80 -21.03 -15.09 2.75
N ASP A 81 -21.28 -16.33 2.33
CA ASP A 81 -21.19 -17.49 3.21
C ASP A 81 -19.73 -17.81 3.56
N SER A 82 -19.51 -18.71 4.53
CA SER A 82 -18.16 -19.02 5.04
C SER A 82 -17.20 -19.51 3.94
N ALA A 83 -17.70 -20.28 2.96
CA ALA A 83 -16.90 -20.77 1.85
C ALA A 83 -16.51 -19.64 0.88
N GLY A 84 -17.46 -18.76 0.51
CA GLY A 84 -17.17 -17.59 -0.32
C GLY A 84 -16.23 -16.61 0.36
N ALA A 85 -16.41 -16.40 1.67
CA ALA A 85 -15.56 -15.54 2.47
C ALA A 85 -14.10 -16.03 2.52
N SER A 86 -13.87 -17.34 2.64
CA SER A 86 -12.53 -17.92 2.61
C SER A 86 -11.82 -17.64 1.28
N ASN A 87 -12.53 -17.78 0.16
CA ASN A 87 -12.00 -17.52 -1.17
C ASN A 87 -11.66 -16.04 -1.36
N ILE A 88 -12.54 -15.13 -0.93
CA ILE A 88 -12.29 -13.67 -0.95
C ILE A 88 -11.05 -13.33 -0.15
N TYR A 89 -10.92 -13.88 1.06
CA TYR A 89 -9.77 -13.65 1.92
C TYR A 89 -8.46 -14.13 1.28
N LEU A 90 -8.41 -15.36 0.78
CA LEU A 90 -7.21 -15.91 0.14
C LEU A 90 -6.80 -15.14 -1.12
N ARG A 91 -7.75 -14.82 -2.00
CA ARG A 91 -7.47 -14.02 -3.21
C ARG A 91 -6.96 -12.62 -2.86
N THR A 92 -7.47 -12.04 -1.78
CA THR A 92 -7.00 -10.75 -1.29
C THR A 92 -5.55 -10.82 -0.81
N LEU A 93 -5.19 -11.86 -0.05
CA LEU A 93 -3.81 -12.08 0.38
C LEU A 93 -2.85 -12.29 -0.79
N GLU A 94 -3.25 -13.08 -1.79
CA GLU A 94 -2.44 -13.31 -2.99
C GLU A 94 -2.20 -12.01 -3.76
N ALA A 95 -3.24 -11.19 -3.94
CA ALA A 95 -3.12 -9.90 -4.62
C ALA A 95 -2.19 -8.94 -3.85
N VAL A 96 -2.36 -8.85 -2.52
CA VAL A 96 -1.47 -8.05 -1.65
C VAL A 96 -0.02 -8.52 -1.78
N ALA A 97 0.22 -9.84 -1.73
CA ALA A 97 1.55 -10.41 -1.84
C ALA A 97 2.19 -10.14 -3.20
N LEU A 98 1.41 -10.23 -4.28
CA LEU A 98 1.87 -9.96 -5.64
C LEU A 98 2.27 -8.50 -5.80
N ILE A 99 1.40 -7.56 -5.39
CA ILE A 99 1.69 -6.12 -5.48
C ILE A 99 2.90 -5.76 -4.60
N SER A 100 2.97 -6.29 -3.38
CA SER A 100 4.11 -6.09 -2.47
C SER A 100 5.42 -6.61 -3.06
N ARG A 101 5.39 -7.78 -3.72
CA ARG A 101 6.57 -8.35 -4.39
C ARG A 101 7.01 -7.49 -5.56
N HIS A 102 6.08 -6.98 -6.37
CA HIS A 102 6.40 -6.08 -7.47
C HIS A 102 7.00 -4.75 -6.99
N ALA A 103 6.55 -4.22 -5.86
CA ALA A 103 7.17 -3.05 -5.23
C ALA A 103 8.63 -3.32 -4.87
N LYS A 104 8.91 -4.44 -4.19
CA LYS A 104 10.27 -4.83 -3.79
C LYS A 104 11.22 -5.07 -4.98
N VAL A 105 10.69 -5.57 -6.10
CA VAL A 105 11.48 -5.77 -7.34
C VAL A 105 11.78 -4.43 -8.01
N ALA A 106 10.82 -3.51 -8.05
CA ALA A 106 11.03 -2.16 -8.58
C ALA A 106 12.12 -1.42 -7.79
N GLU A 107 12.15 -1.54 -6.46
CA GLU A 107 13.20 -0.95 -5.61
C GLU A 107 14.58 -1.59 -5.83
N LYS A 108 14.66 -2.92 -6.05
CA LYS A 108 15.93 -3.62 -6.27
C LYS A 108 16.53 -3.44 -7.66
N SER A 109 15.71 -3.12 -8.65
CA SER A 109 16.14 -3.03 -10.06
C SER A 109 16.84 -1.71 -10.39
N PHE A 110 16.89 -0.76 -9.45
CA PHE A 110 17.57 0.53 -9.61
C PHE A 110 18.45 0.81 -8.38
N PRO A 111 19.71 0.33 -8.34
CA PRO A 111 20.60 0.48 -7.19
C PRO A 111 21.22 1.89 -7.03
N GLU A 112 20.92 2.83 -7.93
CA GLU A 112 21.52 4.16 -7.92
C GLU A 112 20.58 5.22 -7.38
N LEU A 113 20.65 5.42 -6.05
CA LEU A 113 20.47 6.69 -5.33
C LEU A 113 20.39 6.35 -3.83
N LYS A 114 21.47 5.76 -3.31
CA LYS A 114 21.78 5.91 -1.89
C LYS A 114 22.43 7.29 -1.73
N PRO A 115 22.00 8.12 -0.77
CA PRO A 115 22.71 9.35 -0.43
C PRO A 115 24.15 9.06 0.05
#